data_AF-A0A6J8BQ90-F1
#
_entry.id   AF-A0A6J8BQ90-F1
#
_cell.length_a   1.000
_cell.length_b   1.000
_cell.length_c   1.000
_cell.angle_alpha   90.00
_cell.angle_beta   90.00
_cell.angle_gamma   90.00
#
_symmetry.space_group_name_H-M   'P 1'
#
loop_
_entity.id
_entity.type
_entity.pdbx_description
1 polymer ?
#
loop_
_entity_poly.entity_id
_entity_poly.type
_entity_poly.pdbx_seq_one_letter_code
_entity_poly.pdbx_strand_id
1 'polypeptide(L)'
;MATSSHSCGVCDARHINKPSTIWCTECDEGLCTECREHHSLSKGTRNHKVIPITEYTKLPADALKISQNCSKHNEKFQIYCQKHECPCCSKCIVESHKECHDIVNLDDVILNSKTSNALCEIEETLVEVAENLKNIREHQQDNLLTLKERRNEIEEEIKKTRIKLNNRLDKLQKYLIKQLN
;
A
#
# COMPACT_ATOMS: atom_id res chain seq x y z
N MET A 1 -20.64 -23.30 -6.01
CA MET A 1 -19.46 -23.10 -6.87
C MET A 1 -19.19 -21.62 -6.88
N ALA A 2 -18.02 -21.16 -6.42
CA ALA A 2 -17.71 -19.73 -6.38
C ALA A 2 -17.73 -19.19 -7.82
N THR A 3 -18.60 -18.23 -8.11
CA THR A 3 -18.65 -17.61 -9.43
C THR A 3 -17.40 -16.73 -9.60
N SER A 4 -16.77 -16.81 -10.77
CA SER A 4 -15.61 -15.96 -11.06
C SER A 4 -16.08 -14.51 -11.12
N SER A 5 -15.43 -13.60 -10.40
CA SER A 5 -15.74 -12.16 -10.46
C SER A 5 -15.59 -11.56 -11.85
N HIS A 6 -14.93 -12.26 -12.78
CA HIS A 6 -14.72 -11.81 -14.14
C HIS A 6 -15.83 -12.21 -15.11
N SER A 7 -16.68 -13.18 -14.77
CA SER A 7 -17.78 -13.64 -15.62
C SER A 7 -19.13 -13.44 -14.95
N CYS A 8 -20.16 -13.22 -15.76
CA CYS A 8 -21.50 -12.95 -15.26
C CYS A 8 -22.15 -14.25 -14.80
N GLY A 9 -22.41 -14.40 -13.49
CA GLY A 9 -22.96 -15.62 -12.90
C GLY A 9 -24.31 -16.02 -13.51
N VAL A 10 -25.17 -15.04 -13.80
CA VAL A 10 -26.48 -15.26 -14.44
C VAL A 10 -26.35 -15.72 -15.89
N CYS A 11 -25.39 -15.18 -16.64
CA CYS A 11 -25.15 -15.59 -18.02
C CYS A 11 -24.45 -16.95 -18.08
N ASP A 12 -23.50 -17.21 -17.19
CA ASP A 12 -22.80 -18.48 -17.07
C ASP A 12 -23.77 -19.63 -16.76
N ALA A 13 -24.74 -19.40 -15.88
CA ALA A 13 -25.83 -20.35 -15.60
C ALA A 13 -26.69 -20.67 -16.84
N ARG A 14 -26.69 -19.78 -17.84
CA ARG A 14 -27.35 -19.97 -19.14
C ARG A 14 -26.40 -20.46 -20.23
N HIS A 15 -25.17 -20.84 -19.87
CA HIS A 15 -24.09 -21.22 -20.79
C HIS A 15 -23.69 -20.10 -21.78
N ILE A 16 -23.87 -18.84 -21.37
CA ILE A 16 -23.49 -17.66 -22.15
C ILE A 16 -22.31 -17.00 -21.44
N ASN A 17 -21.16 -16.94 -22.08
CA ASN A 17 -20.00 -16.25 -21.52
C ASN A 17 -20.13 -14.74 -21.78
N LYS A 18 -20.43 -13.97 -20.73
CA LYS A 18 -20.37 -12.50 -20.75
C LYS A 18 -19.50 -12.00 -19.60
N PRO A 19 -18.62 -11.01 -19.83
CA PRO A 19 -17.82 -10.42 -18.77
C PRO A 19 -18.69 -9.66 -17.78
N SER A 20 -18.33 -9.74 -16.50
CA SER A 20 -18.95 -8.94 -15.45
C SER A 20 -18.44 -7.51 -15.46
N THR A 21 -19.34 -6.56 -15.24
CA THR A 21 -19.02 -5.13 -15.08
C THR A 21 -19.11 -4.69 -13.64
N ILE A 22 -19.94 -5.37 -12.83
CA ILE A 22 -20.07 -5.17 -11.40
C ILE A 22 -20.05 -6.51 -10.64
N TRP A 23 -19.75 -6.43 -9.34
CA TRP A 23 -19.90 -7.49 -8.35
C TRP A 23 -21.01 -7.11 -7.38
N CYS A 24 -21.97 -8.00 -7.12
CA CYS A 24 -23.01 -7.81 -6.12
C CYS A 24 -22.60 -8.46 -4.80
N THR A 25 -22.45 -7.66 -3.74
CA THR A 25 -21.90 -8.17 -2.47
C THR A 25 -22.88 -9.02 -1.67
N GLU A 26 -24.19 -8.81 -1.81
CA GLU A 26 -25.20 -9.64 -1.14
C GLU A 26 -25.51 -10.93 -1.90
N CYS A 27 -25.33 -10.95 -3.22
CA CYS A 27 -25.56 -12.14 -4.05
C CYS A 27 -24.28 -12.97 -4.27
N ASP A 28 -23.12 -12.42 -3.91
CA ASP A 28 -21.81 -13.05 -4.10
C ASP A 28 -21.58 -13.49 -5.56
N GLU A 29 -21.98 -12.62 -6.50
CA GLU A 29 -21.94 -12.91 -7.94
C GLU A 29 -21.56 -11.69 -8.79
N GLY A 30 -20.88 -11.96 -9.91
CA GLY A 30 -20.59 -10.97 -10.94
C GLY A 30 -21.76 -10.80 -11.90
N LEU A 31 -22.07 -9.56 -12.30
CA LEU A 31 -23.13 -9.25 -13.24
C LEU A 31 -22.59 -8.43 -14.44
N CYS A 32 -23.00 -8.81 -15.65
CA CYS A 32 -22.82 -7.99 -16.85
C CYS A 32 -23.81 -6.80 -16.87
N THR A 33 -23.65 -5.87 -17.82
CA THR A 33 -24.49 -4.66 -17.91
C THR A 33 -26.00 -4.96 -17.95
N GLU A 34 -26.43 -5.93 -18.75
CA GLU A 34 -27.85 -6.30 -18.86
C GLU A 34 -28.38 -6.93 -17.56
N CYS A 35 -27.59 -7.83 -16.95
CA CYS A 35 -27.99 -8.49 -15.72
C CYS A 35 -28.03 -7.50 -14.56
N ARG A 36 -27.12 -6.52 -14.52
CA ARG A 36 -27.13 -5.41 -13.57
C ARG A 36 -28.41 -4.58 -13.67
N GLU A 37 -28.87 -4.24 -14.88
CA GLU A 37 -30.10 -3.47 -15.06
C GLU A 37 -31.32 -4.24 -14.55
N HIS A 38 -31.42 -5.53 -14.88
CA HIS A 38 -32.50 -6.34 -14.35
C HIS A 38 -32.44 -6.48 -12.82
N HIS A 39 -31.22 -6.60 -12.28
CA HIS A 39 -30.95 -6.69 -10.86
C HIS A 39 -31.39 -5.43 -10.11
N SER A 40 -31.13 -4.25 -10.67
CA SER A 40 -31.52 -2.98 -10.05
C SER A 40 -33.03 -2.69 -10.16
N LEU A 41 -33.72 -3.24 -11.17
CA LEU A 41 -35.17 -3.10 -11.33
C LEU A 41 -35.97 -4.08 -10.47
N SER A 42 -35.38 -5.20 -10.09
CA SER A 42 -36.05 -6.27 -9.36
C SER A 42 -36.26 -5.89 -7.89
N LYS A 43 -37.50 -6.04 -7.39
CA LYS A 43 -37.87 -5.63 -6.02
C LYS A 43 -36.99 -6.24 -4.92
N GLY A 44 -36.54 -7.48 -5.12
CA GLY A 44 -35.71 -8.20 -4.15
C GLY A 44 -34.26 -7.74 -4.11
N THR A 45 -33.73 -7.20 -5.20
CA THR A 45 -32.29 -6.96 -5.39
C THR A 45 -31.94 -5.49 -5.66
N ARG A 46 -32.95 -4.62 -5.87
CA ARG A 46 -32.77 -3.20 -6.18
C ARG A 46 -31.93 -2.39 -5.18
N ASN A 47 -31.85 -2.85 -3.94
CA ASN A 47 -31.14 -2.19 -2.84
C ASN A 47 -29.80 -2.87 -2.51
N HIS A 48 -29.37 -3.85 -3.31
CA HIS A 48 -28.11 -4.54 -3.10
C HIS A 48 -26.92 -3.59 -3.39
N LYS A 49 -25.88 -3.70 -2.58
CA LYS A 49 -24.63 -2.99 -2.75
C LYS A 49 -23.79 -3.68 -3.81
N VAL A 50 -23.43 -2.90 -4.83
CA VAL A 50 -22.63 -3.36 -5.96
C VAL A 50 -21.31 -2.60 -6.03
N ILE A 51 -20.26 -3.28 -6.48
CA ILE A 51 -18.90 -2.74 -6.64
C ILE A 51 -18.50 -2.90 -8.10
N PRO A 52 -18.00 -1.86 -8.79
CA PRO A 52 -17.44 -2.01 -10.15
C PRO A 52 -16.30 -3.03 -10.18
N ILE A 53 -16.23 -3.88 -11.22
CA ILE A 53 -15.15 -4.88 -11.31
C ILE A 53 -13.76 -4.24 -11.35
N THR A 54 -13.63 -3.05 -11.91
CA THR A 54 -12.38 -2.26 -11.92
C THR A 54 -11.91 -1.84 -10.54
N GLU A 55 -12.81 -1.73 -9.57
CA GLU A 55 -12.50 -1.45 -8.17
C GLU A 55 -12.33 -2.76 -7.39
N TYR A 56 -13.18 -3.75 -7.68
CA TYR A 56 -13.12 -5.08 -7.08
C TYR A 56 -11.76 -5.75 -7.29
N THR A 57 -11.16 -5.64 -8.48
CA THR A 57 -9.84 -6.21 -8.77
C THR A 57 -8.68 -5.50 -8.07
N LYS A 58 -8.88 -4.28 -7.57
CA LYS A 58 -7.90 -3.56 -6.76
C LYS A 58 -7.95 -3.97 -5.30
N LEU A 59 -9.02 -4.66 -4.86
CA LEU A 59 -9.14 -5.10 -3.48
C LEU A 59 -8.14 -6.24 -3.20
N PRO A 60 -7.50 -6.23 -2.02
CA PRO A 60 -6.66 -7.35 -1.60
C PRO A 60 -7.45 -8.66 -1.61
N ALA A 61 -6.83 -9.76 -2.04
CA ALA A 61 -7.49 -11.07 -2.11
C ALA A 61 -8.07 -11.52 -0.76
N ASP A 62 -7.49 -11.08 0.36
CA ASP A 62 -8.01 -11.38 1.70
C ASP A 62 -9.25 -10.56 2.06
N ALA A 63 -9.39 -9.34 1.53
CA ALA A 63 -10.60 -8.54 1.69
C ALA A 63 -11.81 -9.19 0.99
N LEU A 64 -11.56 -9.89 -0.12
CA LEU A 64 -12.58 -10.64 -0.86
C LEU A 64 -13.04 -11.92 -0.14
N LYS A 65 -12.28 -12.40 0.86
CA LYS A 65 -12.64 -13.57 1.68
C LYS A 65 -13.44 -13.18 2.93
N ILE A 66 -13.62 -11.88 3.19
CA ILE A 66 -14.32 -11.40 4.37
C ILE A 66 -15.81 -11.67 4.19
N SER A 67 -16.31 -12.69 4.88
CA SER A 67 -17.74 -12.99 4.96
C SER A 67 -18.48 -11.86 5.68
N GLN A 68 -19.61 -11.43 5.13
CA GLN A 68 -20.55 -10.55 5.84
C GLN A 68 -21.34 -11.27 6.94
N ASN A 69 -21.27 -12.61 6.97
CA ASN A 69 -22.02 -13.45 7.87
C ASN A 69 -21.10 -14.18 8.85
N CYS A 70 -21.60 -14.32 10.08
CA CYS A 70 -20.98 -15.12 11.13
C CYS A 70 -20.86 -16.58 10.68
N SER A 71 -19.65 -17.14 10.76
CA SER A 71 -19.40 -18.54 10.41
C SER A 71 -20.11 -19.55 11.32
N LYS A 72 -20.37 -19.19 12.58
CA LYS A 72 -21.03 -20.08 13.56
C LYS A 72 -22.54 -20.10 13.40
N HIS A 73 -23.15 -18.95 13.13
CA HIS A 73 -24.61 -18.78 13.18
C HIS A 73 -25.24 -18.46 11.82
N ASN A 74 -24.42 -18.25 10.78
CA ASN A 74 -24.82 -17.84 9.44
C ASN A 74 -25.66 -16.54 9.39
N GLU A 75 -25.54 -15.69 10.41
CA GLU A 75 -26.23 -14.41 10.53
C GLU A 75 -25.30 -13.25 10.19
N LYS A 76 -25.86 -12.19 9.60
CA LYS A 76 -25.09 -10.99 9.22
C LYS A 76 -24.45 -10.34 10.45
N PHE A 77 -23.21 -9.90 10.30
CA PHE A 77 -22.56 -9.07 11.30
C PHE A 77 -23.24 -7.69 11.36
N GLN A 78 -23.65 -7.29 12.56
CA GLN A 78 -24.32 -6.00 12.80
C GLN A 78 -23.73 -5.27 14.00
N ILE A 79 -22.91 -5.96 14.79
CA ILE A 79 -22.43 -5.53 16.09
C ILE A 79 -20.91 -5.67 16.09
N TYR A 80 -20.22 -4.79 16.79
CA TYR A 80 -18.78 -4.89 17.02
C TYR A 80 -18.50 -4.95 18.52
N CYS A 81 -17.77 -5.98 18.95
CA CYS A 81 -17.30 -6.09 20.33
C CYS A 81 -15.95 -5.39 20.44
N GLN A 82 -15.88 -4.28 21.17
CA GLN A 82 -14.63 -3.52 21.30
C GLN A 82 -13.61 -4.27 22.16
N LYS A 83 -14.05 -4.97 23.20
CA LYS A 83 -13.17 -5.76 24.08
C LYS A 83 -12.37 -6.84 23.34
N HIS A 84 -12.96 -7.46 22.32
CA HIS A 84 -12.34 -8.53 21.53
C HIS A 84 -11.98 -8.11 20.11
N GLU A 85 -12.22 -6.84 19.78
CA GLU A 85 -11.95 -6.21 18.49
C GLU A 85 -12.50 -7.00 17.28
N CYS A 86 -13.71 -7.56 17.40
CA CYS A 86 -14.28 -8.45 16.39
C CYS A 86 -15.76 -8.17 16.05
N PRO A 87 -16.17 -8.40 14.79
CA PRO A 87 -17.57 -8.30 14.39
C PRO A 87 -18.38 -9.49 14.93
N CYS A 88 -19.61 -9.21 15.36
CA CYS A 88 -20.52 -10.13 16.01
C CYS A 88 -21.91 -10.08 15.36
N CYS A 89 -22.57 -11.24 15.30
CA CYS A 89 -24.02 -11.31 15.07
C CYS A 89 -24.75 -11.26 16.43
N SER A 90 -26.08 -11.10 16.40
CA SER A 90 -26.91 -11.01 17.61
C SER A 90 -26.76 -12.24 18.52
N LYS A 91 -26.62 -13.44 17.95
CA LYS A 91 -26.38 -14.67 18.71
C LYS A 91 -25.00 -14.73 19.36
N CYS A 92 -23.95 -14.21 18.72
CA CYS A 92 -22.61 -14.12 19.33
C CYS A 92 -22.65 -13.33 20.64
N ILE A 93 -23.40 -12.23 20.66
CA ILE A 93 -23.55 -11.40 21.86
C ILE A 93 -24.19 -12.18 23.00
N VAL A 94 -25.26 -12.90 22.69
CA VAL A 94 -25.98 -13.69 23.69
C VAL A 94 -25.22 -14.94 24.08
N GLU A 95 -24.32 -15.52 23.28
CA GLU A 95 -23.67 -16.80 23.63
C GLU A 95 -22.26 -16.63 24.18
N SER A 96 -21.43 -15.87 23.48
CA SER A 96 -19.97 -15.80 23.72
C SER A 96 -19.52 -14.45 24.28
N HIS A 97 -20.31 -13.39 24.11
CA HIS A 97 -19.94 -12.04 24.54
C HIS A 97 -20.91 -11.46 25.59
N LYS A 98 -21.59 -12.33 26.38
CA LYS A 98 -22.57 -11.93 27.40
C LYS A 98 -22.03 -10.91 28.42
N GLU A 99 -20.77 -11.08 28.79
CA GLU A 99 -20.08 -10.25 29.80
C GLU A 99 -19.30 -9.08 29.16
N CYS A 100 -19.40 -8.89 27.84
CA CYS A 100 -18.81 -7.74 27.18
C CYS A 100 -19.77 -6.56 27.30
N HIS A 101 -19.34 -5.49 27.97
CA HIS A 101 -20.14 -4.28 28.10
C HIS A 101 -19.89 -3.29 26.97
N ASP A 102 -18.69 -3.31 26.38
CA ASP A 102 -18.30 -2.40 25.28
C ASP A 102 -18.67 -3.00 23.93
N ILE A 103 -19.97 -2.94 23.63
CA ILE A 103 -20.57 -3.42 22.39
C ILE A 103 -21.21 -2.24 21.67
N VAL A 104 -20.89 -2.08 20.39
CA VAL A 104 -21.38 -0.97 19.56
C VAL A 104 -21.93 -1.47 18.23
N ASN A 105 -22.71 -0.64 17.54
CA ASN A 105 -23.18 -0.96 16.19
C ASN A 105 -21.98 -0.96 15.22
N LEU A 106 -21.92 -1.99 14.37
CA LEU A 106 -20.84 -2.12 13.39
C LEU A 106 -20.85 -0.98 12.37
N ASP A 107 -22.03 -0.51 11.94
CA ASP A 107 -22.15 0.59 10.99
C ASP A 107 -21.60 1.90 11.57
N ASP A 108 -21.80 2.14 12.87
CA ASP A 108 -21.25 3.32 13.56
C ASP A 108 -19.73 3.26 13.65
N VAL A 109 -19.17 2.07 13.91
CA VAL A 109 -17.71 1.86 13.90
C VAL A 109 -17.15 2.12 12.52
N ILE A 110 -17.80 1.62 11.47
CA ILE A 110 -17.38 1.85 10.08
C ILE A 110 -17.48 3.33 9.71
N LEU A 111 -18.54 4.02 10.14
CA LEU A 111 -18.71 5.45 9.89
C LEU A 111 -17.63 6.26 10.62
N ASN A 112 -17.37 5.95 11.89
CA ASN A 112 -16.32 6.60 12.67
C ASN A 112 -14.93 6.32 12.10
N SER A 113 -14.65 5.11 11.63
CA SER A 113 -13.37 4.81 10.98
C SER A 113 -13.18 5.55 9.66
N LYS A 114 -14.27 5.82 8.93
CA LYS A 114 -14.26 6.58 7.67
C LYS A 114 -14.17 8.09 7.87
N THR A 115 -14.74 8.59 8.97
CA THR A 115 -14.75 10.03 9.32
C THR A 115 -13.56 10.43 10.18
N SER A 116 -12.91 9.48 10.82
CA SER A 116 -11.64 9.68 11.51
C SER A 116 -10.56 10.07 10.51
N ASN A 117 -9.90 11.19 10.75
CA ASN A 117 -8.76 11.65 9.96
C ASN A 117 -7.50 10.80 10.21
N ALA A 118 -7.52 9.84 11.14
CA ALA A 118 -6.34 9.05 11.51
C ALA A 118 -5.70 8.33 10.31
N LEU A 119 -6.48 7.81 9.37
CA LEU A 119 -5.92 7.18 8.17
C LEU A 119 -5.31 8.21 7.21
N CYS A 120 -5.92 9.39 7.08
CA CYS A 120 -5.38 10.49 6.29
C CYS A 120 -4.08 11.03 6.89
N GLU A 121 -4.01 11.20 8.21
CA GLU A 121 -2.80 11.61 8.93
C GLU A 121 -1.67 10.58 8.75
N ILE A 122 -1.99 9.28 8.81
CA ILE A 122 -1.01 8.21 8.51
C ILE A 122 -0.55 8.30 7.06
N GLU A 123 -1.44 8.54 6.11
CA GLU A 123 -1.09 8.68 4.70
C GLU A 123 -0.16 9.90 4.46
N GLU A 124 -0.50 11.05 5.04
CA GLU A 124 0.30 12.27 4.97
C GLU A 124 1.70 12.08 5.56
N THR A 125 1.79 11.46 6.75
CA THR A 125 3.08 11.18 7.39
C THR A 125 3.90 10.18 6.58
N LEU A 126 3.29 9.18 5.94
CA LEU A 126 4.00 8.25 5.04
C LEU A 126 4.56 8.97 3.81
N VAL A 127 3.82 9.91 3.24
CA VAL A 127 4.30 10.75 2.11
C VAL A 127 5.49 11.60 2.54
N GLU A 128 5.39 12.26 3.70
CA GLU A 128 6.49 13.09 4.24
C GLU A 128 7.76 12.26 4.49
N VAL A 129 7.62 11.08 5.10
CA VAL A 129 8.74 10.16 5.33
C VAL A 129 9.36 9.72 4.00
N ALA A 130 8.56 9.42 2.99
CA ALA A 130 9.07 9.03 1.68
C ALA A 130 9.87 10.16 1.01
N GLU A 131 9.40 11.40 1.11
CA GLU A 131 10.10 12.58 0.59
C GLU A 131 11.40 12.85 1.34
N ASN A 132 11.38 12.77 2.66
CA ASN A 132 12.57 12.91 3.49
C ASN A 132 13.64 11.85 3.16
N LEU A 133 13.23 10.59 2.96
CA LEU A 133 14.13 9.52 2.54
C LEU A 133 14.75 9.77 1.16
N LYS A 134 13.96 10.33 0.23
CA LYS A 134 14.46 10.73 -1.09
C LYS A 134 15.52 11.83 -0.97
N ASN A 135 15.27 12.86 -0.18
CA ASN A 135 16.20 13.98 0.04
C ASN A 135 17.51 13.50 0.70
N ILE A 136 17.43 12.61 1.69
CA ILE A 136 18.61 12.00 2.34
C ILE A 136 19.44 11.24 1.30
N ARG A 137 18.81 10.45 0.44
CA ARG A 137 19.48 9.68 -0.61
C ARG A 137 20.21 10.59 -1.59
N GLU A 138 19.56 11.66 -2.05
CA GLU A 138 20.15 12.63 -2.98
C GLU A 138 21.35 13.34 -2.34
N HIS A 139 21.21 13.81 -1.10
CA HIS A 139 22.32 14.43 -0.37
C HIS A 139 23.49 13.47 -0.14
N GLN A 140 23.24 12.18 0.13
CA GLN A 140 24.30 11.19 0.24
C GLN A 140 25.04 10.98 -1.09
N GLN A 141 24.33 10.98 -2.21
CA GLN A 141 24.92 10.85 -3.53
C GLN A 141 25.82 12.04 -3.88
N ASP A 142 25.37 13.25 -3.60
CA ASP A 142 26.16 14.47 -3.81
C ASP A 142 27.43 14.48 -2.94
N ASN A 143 27.29 14.12 -1.66
CA ASN A 143 28.45 14.03 -0.77
C ASN A 143 29.50 13.01 -1.26
N LEU A 144 29.06 11.88 -1.79
CA LEU A 144 29.98 10.88 -2.37
C LEU A 144 30.72 11.41 -3.60
N LEU A 145 30.05 12.20 -4.44
CA LEU A 145 30.69 12.85 -5.60
C LEU A 145 31.73 13.87 -5.14
N THR A 146 31.36 14.78 -4.23
CA THR A 146 32.28 15.78 -3.70
C THR A 146 33.48 15.16 -2.98
N LEU A 147 33.29 14.05 -2.25
CA LEU A 147 34.39 13.32 -1.62
C LEU A 147 35.36 12.71 -2.65
N LYS A 148 34.84 12.16 -3.75
CA LYS A 148 35.67 11.64 -4.85
C LYS A 148 36.46 12.75 -5.54
N GLU A 149 35.84 13.90 -5.79
CA GLU A 149 36.49 15.07 -6.38
C GLU A 149 37.62 15.58 -5.48
N ARG A 150 37.34 15.81 -4.19
CA ARG A 150 38.36 16.23 -3.22
C ARG A 150 39.51 15.24 -3.10
N ARG A 151 39.23 13.93 -3.13
CA ARG A 151 40.28 12.91 -3.13
C ARG A 151 41.19 13.06 -4.35
N ASN A 152 40.61 13.22 -5.54
CA ASN A 152 41.39 13.37 -6.77
C ASN A 152 42.22 14.68 -6.75
N GLU A 153 41.66 15.77 -6.23
CA GLU A 153 42.39 17.03 -6.05
C GLU A 153 43.61 16.85 -5.13
N ILE A 154 43.43 16.18 -3.98
CA ILE A 154 44.52 15.89 -3.05
C ILE A 154 45.59 15.02 -3.71
N GLU A 155 45.21 13.99 -4.46
CA GLU A 155 46.15 13.13 -5.20
C GLU A 155 46.98 13.93 -6.20
N GLU A 156 46.37 14.84 -6.95
CA GLU A 156 47.06 15.71 -7.90
C GLU A 156 47.99 16.72 -7.21
N GLU A 157 47.57 17.31 -6.10
CA GLU A 157 48.44 18.21 -5.33
C GLU A 157 49.65 17.49 -4.71
N ILE A 158 49.49 16.24 -4.27
CA ILE A 158 50.62 15.40 -3.84
C ILE A 158 51.62 15.19 -4.99
N LYS A 159 51.12 14.82 -6.19
CA LYS A 159 51.97 14.63 -7.38
C LYS A 159 52.71 15.90 -7.76
N LYS A 160 52.00 17.04 -7.84
CA LYS A 160 52.60 18.34 -8.15
C LYS A 160 53.67 18.74 -7.13
N THR A 161 53.40 18.53 -5.84
CA THR A 161 54.35 18.83 -4.76
C THR A 161 55.62 17.98 -4.89
N ARG A 162 55.47 16.68 -5.17
CA ARG A 162 56.60 15.78 -5.42
C ARG A 162 57.46 16.23 -6.60
N ILE A 163 56.84 16.61 -7.72
CA ILE A 163 57.56 17.12 -8.90
C ILE A 163 58.33 18.40 -8.57
N LYS A 164 57.70 19.34 -7.85
CA LYS A 164 58.35 20.58 -7.41
C LYS A 164 59.57 20.30 -6.52
N LEU A 165 59.45 19.35 -5.60
CA LEU A 165 60.55 18.94 -4.71
C LEU A 165 61.72 18.35 -5.50
N ASN A 166 61.44 17.38 -6.37
CA ASN A 166 62.46 16.74 -7.21
C ASN A 166 63.20 17.76 -8.07
N ASN A 167 62.47 18.67 -8.74
CA ASN A 167 63.07 19.74 -9.54
C ASN A 167 63.99 20.66 -8.73
N ARG A 168 63.70 20.88 -7.44
CA ARG A 168 64.55 21.68 -6.56
C ARG A 168 65.81 20.92 -6.16
N LEU A 169 65.70 19.64 -5.87
CA LEU A 169 66.84 18.77 -5.59
C LEU A 169 67.78 18.68 -6.79
N ASP A 170 67.25 18.48 -8.01
CA ASP A 170 68.03 18.43 -9.25
C ASP A 170 68.81 19.73 -9.50
N LYS A 171 68.19 20.88 -9.24
CA LYS A 171 68.84 22.19 -9.36
C LYS A 171 69.98 22.35 -8.36
N LEU A 172 69.78 21.95 -7.10
CA LEU A 172 70.80 22.00 -6.06
C LEU A 172 71.98 21.08 -6.39
N GLN A 173 71.70 19.85 -6.82
CA GLN A 173 72.73 18.89 -7.23
C GLN A 173 73.58 19.46 -8.38
N LYS A 174 72.94 19.99 -9.43
CA LYS A 174 73.65 20.62 -10.57
C LYS A 174 74.51 21.81 -10.14
N TYR A 175 74.02 22.62 -9.20
CA TYR A 175 74.77 23.74 -8.66
C TYR A 175 76.01 23.28 -7.90
N LEU A 176 75.88 22.31 -6.99
CA LEU A 176 77.01 21.80 -6.20
C LEU A 176 78.06 21.09 -7.07
N ILE A 177 77.64 20.31 -8.08
CA ILE A 177 78.57 19.68 -9.04
C ILE A 177 79.38 20.74 -9.80
N LYS A 178 78.77 21.86 -10.17
CA LYS A 178 79.47 22.96 -10.84
C LYS A 178 80.50 23.67 -9.95
N GLN A 179 80.38 23.59 -8.63
CA GLN A 179 81.36 24.19 -7.71
C GLN A 179 82.58 23.29 -7.46
N LEU A 180 82.49 22.00 -7.80
CA LEU A 180 83.57 21.02 -7.63
C LEU A 180 84.50 20.96 -8.85
N ASN A 181 84.07 21.51 -9.99
CA ASN A 181 84.82 21.62 -11.24
C ASN A 181 85.32 23.05 -11.43
#